data_AF-A0A353NNQ0-F1
#
_entry.id   AF-A0A353NNQ0-F1
#
_cell.length_a   1.000
_cell.length_b   1.000
_cell.length_c   1.000
_cell.angle_alpha   90.00
_cell.angle_beta   90.00
_cell.angle_gamma   90.00
#
_symmetry.space_group_name_H-M   'P 1'
#
loop_
_entity.id
_entity.type
_entity.pdbx_description
1 polymer ?
#
loop_
_entity_poly.entity_id
_entity_poly.type
_entity_poly.pdbx_seq_one_letter_code
_entity_poly.pdbx_strand_id
1 'polypeptide(L)' 'MPAALKEHIELVNERIEQACQRAGRSSSEVKLVAVTKMTTVEMAKEALRYGLHSLGENRVQDFIA' A
#
# COMPACT_ATOMS: atom_id res chain seq x y z
N MET A 1 12.89 7.88 13.79
CA MET A 1 12.29 6.52 13.73
C MET A 1 11.30 6.54 12.58
N PRO A 2 11.39 5.67 11.58
CA PRO A 2 10.29 5.53 10.66
C PRO A 2 9.06 5.12 11.47
N ALA A 3 7.93 5.80 11.24
CA ALA A 3 6.63 5.37 11.74
C ALA A 3 6.41 3.89 11.38
N ALA A 4 5.74 3.13 12.26
CA ALA A 4 5.49 1.72 12.00
C ALA A 4 4.74 1.58 10.67
N LEU A 5 5.01 0.54 9.86
CA LEU A 5 4.41 0.36 8.54
C LEU A 5 2.87 0.55 8.56
N LYS A 6 2.22 0.12 9.64
CA LYS A 6 0.80 0.35 9.91
C LYS A 6 0.39 1.84 9.90
N GLU A 7 1.13 2.70 10.57
CA GLU A 7 0.84 4.14 10.66
C GLU A 7 0.95 4.80 9.27
N HIS A 8 1.91 4.36 8.45
CA HIS A 8 2.02 4.83 7.06
C HIS A 8 0.81 4.38 6.22
N ILE A 9 0.33 3.16 6.41
CA ILE A 9 -0.86 2.64 5.71
C ILE A 9 -2.10 3.43 6.10
N GLU A 10 -2.30 3.69 7.39
CA GLU A 10 -3.41 4.50 7.90
C GLU A 10 -3.37 5.91 7.31
N LEU A 11 -2.21 6.58 7.32
CA LEU A 11 -2.04 7.91 6.74
C LEU A 11 -2.34 7.96 5.24
N VAL A 12 -1.94 6.94 4.47
CA VAL A 12 -2.24 6.87 3.04
C VAL A 12 -3.73 6.67 2.80
N ASN A 13 -4.38 5.80 3.57
CA ASN A 13 -5.83 5.58 3.47
C ASN A 13 -6.62 6.85 3.82
N GLU A 14 -6.23 7.59 4.86
CA GLU A 14 -6.84 8.89 5.20
C GLU A 14 -6.71 9.90 4.05
N ARG A 15 -5.54 9.97 3.41
CA ARG A 15 -5.32 10.85 2.26
C ARG A 15 -6.19 10.48 1.07
N ILE A 16 -6.37 9.18 0.82
CA ILE A 16 -7.27 8.67 -0.24
C ILE A 16 -8.71 9.09 0.07
N GLU A 17 -9.18 8.85 1.29
CA GLU A 17 -10.53 9.19 1.73
C GLU A 17 -10.80 10.69 1.56
N GLN A 18 -9.92 11.55 2.08
CA GLN A 18 -10.03 13.00 1.94
C GLN A 18 -10.02 13.45 0.47
N ALA A 19 -9.20 12.83 -0.39
CA ALA A 19 -9.15 13.15 -1.81
C ALA A 19 -10.45 12.76 -2.53
N CYS A 20 -11.01 11.60 -2.20
CA CYS A 20 -12.28 11.12 -2.77
C CYS A 20 -13.45 12.00 -2.31
N GLN A 21 -13.49 12.39 -1.04
CA GLN A 21 -14.48 13.33 -0.51
C GLN A 21 -14.47 14.67 -1.25
N ARG A 22 -13.28 15.27 -1.47
CA ARG A 22 -13.16 16.51 -2.26
C ARG A 22 -13.63 16.36 -3.71
N ALA A 23 -13.53 15.16 -4.27
CA ALA A 23 -13.94 14.85 -5.63
C ALA A 23 -15.41 14.40 -5.74
N GLY A 24 -16.13 14.24 -4.63
CA GLY A 24 -17.49 13.68 -4.63
C GLY A 24 -17.55 12.21 -5.02
N ARG A 25 -16.48 11.44 -4.76
CA ARG A 25 -16.33 10.02 -5.12
C ARG A 25 -16.23 9.14 -3.88
N SER A 26 -16.53 7.85 -4.02
CA SER A 26 -16.27 6.87 -2.95
C SER A 26 -14.80 6.45 -2.96
N SER A 27 -14.18 6.33 -1.78
CA SER A 27 -12.82 5.78 -1.66
C SER A 27 -12.70 4.33 -2.14
N SER A 28 -13.81 3.58 -2.16
CA SER A 28 -13.87 2.23 -2.74
C SER A 28 -13.57 2.19 -4.24
N GLU A 29 -13.69 3.32 -4.95
CA GLU A 29 -13.32 3.44 -6.37
C GLU A 29 -11.81 3.57 -6.58
N VAL A 30 -11.03 3.73 -5.52
CA VAL A 30 -9.57 3.89 -5.57
C VAL A 30 -8.90 2.64 -5.00
N LYS A 31 -8.14 1.95 -5.84
CA LYS A 31 -7.30 0.84 -5.40
C LYS A 31 -5.93 1.34 -4.99
N LEU A 32 -5.58 1.14 -3.71
CA LEU A 32 -4.22 1.32 -3.23
C LEU A 32 -3.36 0.12 -3.68
N VAL A 33 -2.27 0.41 -4.39
CA VAL A 33 -1.26 -0.59 -4.79
C VAL A 33 0.05 -0.27 -4.08
N ALA A 34 0.52 -1.19 -3.25
CA ALA A 34 1.77 -1.05 -2.51
C ALA A 34 2.95 -1.42 -3.41
N VAL A 35 3.83 -0.47 -3.69
CA VAL A 35 5.02 -0.71 -4.53
C VAL A 35 6.09 -1.37 -3.65
N THR A 36 6.40 -2.64 -3.91
CA THR A 36 7.33 -3.45 -3.10
C THR A 36 8.71 -3.62 -3.73
N LYS A 37 8.95 -2.99 -4.89
CA LYS A 37 10.26 -3.01 -5.56
C LYS A 37 11.39 -2.63 -4.60
N MET A 38 12.48 -3.39 -4.62
CA MET A 38 13.67 -3.17 -3.79
C MET A 38 13.41 -3.28 -2.28
N THR A 39 12.29 -3.85 -1.85
CA THR A 39 12.03 -4.18 -0.44
C THR A 39 12.36 -5.65 -0.15
N THR A 40 12.41 -6.04 1.13
CA THR A 40 12.62 -7.45 1.50
C THR A 40 11.30 -8.21 1.50
N VAL A 41 11.37 -9.54 1.38
CA VAL A 41 10.21 -10.43 1.47
C VAL A 41 9.49 -10.28 2.81
N GLU A 42 10.22 -10.01 3.90
CA GLU A 42 9.67 -9.78 5.23
C GLU A 42 8.79 -8.52 5.25
N MET A 43 9.25 -7.44 4.60
CA MET A 43 8.49 -6.19 4.48
C MET A 43 7.22 -6.40 3.64
N ALA A 44 7.31 -7.14 2.54
CA ALA A 44 6.14 -7.50 1.73
C ALA A 44 5.13 -8.34 2.54
N LYS A 45 5.61 -9.32 3.31
CA LYS A 45 4.77 -10.11 4.24
C LYS A 45 4.14 -9.24 5.33
N GLU A 46 4.86 -8.25 5.85
CA GLU A 46 4.32 -7.32 6.82
C GLU A 46 3.22 -6.43 6.21
N ALA A 47 3.41 -5.94 4.98
CA ALA A 47 2.38 -5.21 4.23
C ALA A 47 1.10 -6.05 4.04
N LEU A 48 1.24 -7.33 3.69
CA LEU A 48 0.12 -8.27 3.61
C LEU A 48 -0.60 -8.42 4.97
N ARG A 49 0.15 -8.52 6.08
CA ARG A 49 -0.44 -8.61 7.43
C ARG A 49 -1.26 -7.37 7.81
N TYR A 50 -0.94 -6.21 7.27
CA TYR A 50 -1.71 -4.97 7.45
C TYR A 50 -2.78 -4.75 6.36
N GLY A 51 -3.08 -5.75 5.53
CA GLY A 51 -4.20 -5.74 4.59
C GLY A 51 -3.88 -5.19 3.19
N LEU A 52 -2.61 -4.91 2.88
CA LEU A 52 -2.21 -4.48 1.53
C LEU A 52 -2.08 -5.69 0.59
N HIS A 53 -3.19 -6.13 0.00
CA HIS A 53 -3.21 -7.30 -0.89
C HIS A 53 -2.84 -7.01 -2.34
N SER A 54 -2.78 -5.73 -2.75
CA SER A 54 -2.35 -5.33 -4.08
C SER A 54 -0.91 -4.86 -4.03
N LEU A 55 0.03 -5.72 -4.45
CA LEU A 55 1.46 -5.43 -4.48
C LEU A 55 1.91 -5.13 -5.93
N GLY A 56 2.86 -4.21 -6.08
CA GLY A 56 3.39 -3.78 -7.37
C GLY A 56 4.91 -3.96 -7.44
N GLU A 57 5.35 -4.80 -8.38
CA GLU A 57 6.76 -5.06 -8.67
C GLU A 57 7.16 -4.56 -10.06
N ASN A 58 8.37 -4.03 -10.15
CA ASN A 58 8.94 -3.59 -11.44
C ASN A 58 9.76 -4.69 -12.13
N ARG A 59 10.13 -5.75 -11.40
CA ARG A 59 10.95 -6.86 -11.90
C ARG A 59 10.24 -8.18 -11.60
N VAL A 60 10.08 -9.01 -12.64
CA VAL A 60 9.38 -10.30 -12.52
C VAL A 60 10.12 -11.28 -11.60
N GLN A 61 11.45 -11.21 -11.56
CA GLN A 61 12.28 -12.06 -10.70
C GLN A 61 12.02 -11.81 -9.22
N ASP A 62 11.83 -10.54 -8.84
CA ASP A 62 11.57 -10.14 -7.45
C ASP A 62 10.16 -10.59 -7.00
N PHE A 63 9.24 -10.85 -7.94
CA PHE A 63 7.88 -11.34 -7.66
C PHE A 63 7.78 -12.87 -7.57
N ILE A 64 8.63 -13.61 -8.29
CA ILE A 64 8.59 -15.09 -8.36
C ILE A 64 9.42 -15.75 -7.25
N ALA A 65 10.25 -14.98 -6.54
CA ALA A 65 11.16 -15.44 -5.49
C ALA A 65 10.47 -15.87 -4.18
#